data_AF-A1YQA1-F1
#
_entry.id   AF-A1YQA1-F1
#
_cell.length_a   1.000
_cell.length_b   1.000
_cell.length_c   1.000
_cell.angle_alpha   90.00
_cell.angle_beta   90.00
_cell.angle_gamma   90.00
#
_symmetry.space_group_name_H-M   'P 1'
#
loop_
_entity.id
_entity.type
_entity.pdbx_description
1 polymer ?
#
loop_
_entity_poly.entity_id
_entity_poly.type
_entity_poly.pdbx_seq_one_letter_code
_entity_poly.pdbx_strand_id
1 'polypeptide(L)' 'NWAKGHYTEGAELVDSVLDVVRKEAESCDCLQGFQLTHSLGGGTGSGMGTLLISKIREEYPDR' A
#
# COMPACT_ATOMS: atom_id res chain seq x y z
N ASN A 1 -2.65 -3.80 16.66
CA ASN A 1 -1.19 -3.99 16.78
C ASN A 1 -0.54 -3.50 15.50
N TRP A 2 0.09 -2.33 15.53
CA TRP A 2 0.71 -1.69 14.35
C TRP A 2 1.94 -2.48 13.85
N ALA A 3 2.83 -2.90 14.75
CA ALA A 3 4.08 -3.57 14.40
C ALA A 3 3.84 -4.88 13.62
N LYS A 4 2.80 -5.64 13.99
CA LYS A 4 2.38 -6.82 13.22
C LYS A 4 1.97 -6.48 11.79
N GLY A 5 1.19 -5.41 11.61
CA GLY A 5 0.76 -4.97 10.29
C GLY A 5 1.88 -4.38 9.44
N HIS A 6 2.93 -3.82 10.06
CA HIS A 6 4.00 -3.16 9.32
C HIS A 6 5.21 -4.08 9.05
N TYR A 7 5.62 -4.90 10.03
CA TYR A 7 6.88 -5.64 9.96
C TYR A 7 6.71 -7.14 9.73
N THR A 8 5.54 -7.72 10.03
CA THR A 8 5.35 -9.17 9.94
C THR A 8 4.22 -9.54 8.98
N GLU A 9 3.00 -9.67 9.48
CA GLU A 9 1.86 -10.22 8.74
C GLU A 9 1.52 -9.35 7.51
N GLY A 10 1.59 -8.02 7.64
CA GLY A 10 1.36 -7.15 6.49
C GLY A 10 2.52 -7.11 5.48
N ALA A 11 3.76 -7.40 5.91
CA ALA A 11 4.91 -7.50 5.01
C ALA A 11 4.85 -8.76 4.15
N GLU A 12 4.28 -9.85 4.65
CA GLU A 12 4.04 -11.06 3.86
C GLU A 12 2.97 -10.86 2.78
N LEU A 13 2.03 -9.94 3.01
CA LEU A 13 0.89 -9.69 2.11
C LEU A 13 1.11 -8.52 1.15
N VAL A 14 2.09 -7.65 1.41
CA VAL A 14 2.24 -6.38 0.66
C VAL A 14 2.52 -6.62 -0.81
N ASP A 15 3.32 -7.62 -1.18
CA ASP A 15 3.68 -7.90 -2.57
C ASP A 15 2.45 -8.30 -3.40
N SER A 16 1.56 -9.11 -2.81
CA SER A 16 0.30 -9.49 -3.46
C SER A 16 -0.63 -8.30 -3.68
N VAL A 17 -0.66 -7.34 -2.74
CA VAL A 17 -1.43 -6.11 -2.88
C VAL A 17 -0.81 -5.21 -3.96
N LEU A 18 0.52 -5.07 -3.98
CA LEU A 18 1.23 -4.27 -4.98
C LEU A 18 1.05 -4.82 -6.40
N ASP A 19 1.00 -6.14 -6.58
CA ASP A 19 0.71 -6.74 -7.89
C ASP A 19 -0.69 -6.39 -8.39
N VAL A 20 -1.69 -6.27 -7.51
CA VAL A 20 -3.02 -5.79 -7.89
C VAL A 20 -2.97 -4.31 -8.25
N VAL A 21 -2.33 -3.49 -7.40
CA VAL A 21 -2.16 -2.05 -7.66
C VAL A 21 -1.46 -1.80 -9.00
N ARG A 22 -0.43 -2.59 -9.32
CA ARG A 22 0.31 -2.50 -10.58
C ARG A 22 -0.58 -2.79 -11.78
N LYS A 23 -1.37 -3.86 -11.74
CA LYS A 23 -2.30 -4.21 -12.83
C LYS A 23 -3.32 -3.10 -13.08
N GLU A 24 -3.88 -2.51 -12.02
CA GLU A 24 -4.82 -1.41 -12.15
C GLU A 24 -4.13 -0.14 -12.68
N ALA A 25 -2.91 0.16 -12.22
CA ALA A 25 -2.12 1.28 -12.69
C ALA A 25 -1.75 1.16 -14.19
N GLU A 26 -1.36 -0.04 -14.65
CA GLU A 26 -1.04 -0.34 -16.05
C GLU A 26 -2.28 -0.27 -16.97
N SER A 27 -3.47 -0.49 -16.42
CA SER A 27 -4.74 -0.36 -17.16
C SER A 27 -5.18 1.09 -17.39
N CYS A 28 -4.55 2.06 -16.72
CA CYS A 28 -4.87 3.47 -16.82
C CYS A 28 -4.04 4.16 -17.90
N ASP A 29 -4.69 4.81 -18.88
CA ASP A 29 -3.97 5.60 -19.90
C ASP A 29 -3.13 6.75 -19.31
N CYS A 30 -3.60 7.35 -18.22
CA CYS A 30 -2.93 8.46 -17.54
C CYS A 30 -3.23 8.48 -16.03
N LEU A 31 -2.52 7.64 -15.28
CA LEU A 31 -2.61 7.60 -13.82
C LEU A 31 -2.20 8.94 -13.19
N GLN A 32 -3.10 9.54 -12.39
CA GLN A 32 -2.84 10.82 -11.71
C GLN A 32 -2.20 10.66 -10.33
N GLY A 33 -2.52 9.57 -9.63
CA GLY A 33 -2.03 9.31 -8.29
C GLY A 33 -2.93 8.33 -7.54
N PHE A 34 -2.69 8.20 -6.23
CA PHE A 34 -3.35 7.22 -5.37
C PHE A 34 -4.05 7.89 -4.18
N GLN A 35 -5.22 7.37 -3.81
CA GLN A 35 -5.91 7.74 -2.57
C GLN A 35 -6.06 6.53 -1.67
N LEU A 36 -5.34 6.51 -0.56
CA LEU A 36 -5.45 5.44 0.44
C LEU A 36 -6.39 5.84 1.57
N THR A 37 -7.42 5.03 1.82
CA THR A 37 -8.30 5.18 2.98
C THR A 37 -8.05 4.06 3.97
N HIS A 38 -7.67 4.39 5.20
CA HIS A 38 -7.36 3.40 6.23
C HIS A 38 -7.64 3.95 7.64
N SER A 39 -7.92 3.05 8.59
CA SER A 39 -8.09 3.43 10.00
C SER A 39 -6.75 3.75 10.66
N LEU A 40 -6.69 4.78 11.51
CA LEU A 40 -5.45 5.16 12.22
C LEU A 40 -5.17 4.34 13.49
N GLY A 41 -6.20 3.80 14.16
CA GLY A 41 -6.04 3.06 15.42
C GLY A 41 -5.90 1.54 15.28
N GLY A 42 -6.34 0.97 14.15
CA GLY A 42 -6.37 -0.48 13.92
C GLY A 42 -5.00 -1.04 13.47
N GLY A 43 -4.70 -2.31 13.78
CA GLY A 43 -3.39 -2.91 13.45
C GLY A 43 -3.11 -3.01 11.94
N THR A 44 -4.08 -3.44 11.16
CA THR A 44 -3.97 -3.52 9.69
C THR A 44 -3.99 -2.13 9.07
N GLY A 45 -5.03 -1.34 9.36
CA GLY A 45 -5.17 0.01 8.80
C GLY A 45 -3.94 0.87 9.10
N SER A 46 -3.46 0.91 10.33
CA SER A 46 -2.30 1.75 10.67
C SER A 46 -0.97 1.12 10.24
N GLY A 47 -0.75 -0.18 10.49
CA GLY A 47 0.53 -0.85 10.21
C GLY A 47 0.76 -1.15 8.74
N MET A 48 -0.17 -1.88 8.14
CA MET A 48 -0.10 -2.23 6.73
C MET A 48 -0.37 -1.00 5.85
N GLY A 49 -1.26 -0.09 6.27
CA GLY A 49 -1.51 1.15 5.55
C GLY A 49 -0.26 2.02 5.42
N THR A 50 0.54 2.19 6.50
CA THR A 50 1.80 2.94 6.39
C THR A 50 2.84 2.21 5.54
N LEU A 51 2.91 0.87 5.61
CA LEU A 51 3.79 0.08 4.75
C LEU A 51 3.44 0.27 3.26
N LEU A 52 2.15 0.19 2.94
CA LEU A 52 1.66 0.33 1.57
C LEU A 52 1.92 1.73 1.00
N ILE A 53 1.74 2.79 1.79
CA ILE A 53 2.10 4.16 1.38
C ILE A 53 3.58 4.26 1.02
N SER A 54 4.46 3.72 1.87
CA SER A 54 5.90 3.71 1.60
C SER A 54 6.23 2.99 0.29
N LYS A 55 5.61 1.83 0.05
CA LYS A 55 5.84 1.06 -1.17
C LYS A 55 5.31 1.71 -2.44
N ILE A 56 4.10 2.28 -2.39
CA ILE A 56 3.54 3.03 -3.53
C ILE A 56 4.46 4.21 -3.88
N ARG A 57 4.97 4.93 -2.88
CA ARG A 57 5.91 6.03 -3.11
C ARG A 57 7.25 5.57 -3.69
N GLU A 58 7.72 4.37 -3.35
CA GLU A 58 8.92 3.76 -3.92
C GLU A 58 8.70 3.36 -5.40
N GLU A 59 7.59 2.71 -5.73
CA GLU A 59 7.29 2.23 -7.10
C GLU A 59 6.82 3.36 -8.03
N TYR A 60 6.13 4.38 -7.51
CA TYR A 60 5.54 5.48 -8.27
C TYR A 60 5.97 6.85 -7.70
N PRO A 61 7.26 7.21 -7.80
CA PRO A 61 7.80 8.41 -7.15
C PRO A 61 7.21 9.73 -7.63
N ASP A 62 6.67 9.76 -8.85
CA ASP A 62 6.08 10.96 -9.49
C ASP A 62 4.54 10.96 -9.45
N ARG A 63 3.90 10.07 -8.67
CA ARG A 63 2.43 9.91 -8.58
C ARG A 63 1.90 9.96 -7.15
#